data_AF-A0A1G8I1G0-F1
#
_entry.id   AF-A0A1G8I1G0-F1
#
_cell.length_a   1.000
_cell.length_b   1.000
_cell.length_c   1.000
_cell.angle_alpha   90.00
_cell.angle_beta   90.00
_cell.angle_gamma   90.00
#
_symmetry.space_group_name_H-M   'P 1'
#
loop_
_entity.id
_entity.type
_entity.pdbx_description
1 polymer ?
#
loop_
_entity_poly.entity_id
_entity_poly.type
_entity_poly.pdbx_seq_one_letter_code
_entity_poly.pdbx_strand_id
1 'polypeptide(L)' 'MTRRARRSFTKEFKEQIVQLHASGKPRAEIIKEYELTPSAFDK' A
#
# COMPACT_ATOMS: atom_id res chain seq x y z
N MET A 1 -14.44 -4.60 21.25
CA MET A 1 -13.83 -4.15 19.99
C MET A 1 -13.26 -5.37 19.26
N THR A 2 -13.76 -5.70 18.07
CA THR A 2 -13.22 -6.81 17.27
C THR A 2 -11.88 -6.39 16.67
N ARG A 3 -10.82 -7.19 16.84
CA ARG A 3 -9.52 -6.91 16.22
C ARG A 3 -9.68 -7.00 14.69
N ARG A 4 -9.22 -5.98 13.95
CA ARG A 4 -9.10 -6.07 12.49
C ARG A 4 -8.16 -7.23 12.13
N ALA A 5 -8.53 -8.02 11.14
CA ALA A 5 -7.67 -9.07 10.61
C ALA A 5 -6.35 -8.47 10.08
N ARG A 6 -5.24 -9.17 10.30
CA ARG A 6 -3.94 -8.76 9.79
C ARG A 6 -3.94 -8.89 8.27
N ARG A 7 -3.67 -7.79 7.56
CA ARG A 7 -3.45 -7.81 6.10
C ARG A 7 -2.03 -8.32 5.81
N SER A 8 -1.92 -9.24 4.86
CA SER A 8 -0.64 -9.73 4.32
C SER A 8 -0.57 -9.36 2.85
N PHE A 9 0.53 -8.73 2.45
CA PHE A 9 0.78 -8.35 1.06
C PHE A 9 1.81 -9.28 0.47
N THR A 10 1.56 -9.78 -0.75
CA THR A 10 2.53 -10.60 -1.47
C THR A 10 3.70 -9.74 -1.96
N LYS A 11 4.80 -10.39 -2.38
CA LYS A 11 6.00 -9.68 -2.85
C LYS A 11 5.69 -8.88 -4.13
N GLU A 12 4.93 -9.49 -5.03
CA GLU A 12 4.53 -8.95 -6.32
C GLU A 12 3.67 -7.70 -6.14
N PHE A 13 2.75 -7.72 -5.17
CA PHE A 13 1.94 -6.54 -4.84
C PHE A 13 2.81 -5.38 -4.37
N LYS A 14 3.81 -5.63 -3.50
CA LYS A 14 4.73 -4.59 -3.05
C LYS A 14 5.53 -4.01 -4.21
N GLU A 15 6.01 -4.85 -5.11
CA GLU A 15 6.74 -4.42 -6.30
C GLU A 15 5.89 -3.54 -7.21
N GLN A 16 4.61 -3.89 -7.42
CA GLN A 16 3.66 -3.05 -8.17
C GLN A 16 3.46 -1.68 -7.53
N ILE A 17 3.27 -1.62 -6.21
CA ILE A 17 3.09 -0.35 -5.48
C ILE A 17 4.33 0.54 -5.57
N VAL A 18 5.53 -0.05 -5.48
CA VAL A 18 6.79 0.68 -5.64
C VAL A 18 6.94 1.22 -7.08
N GLN A 19 6.61 0.41 -8.09
CA GLN A 19 6.63 0.85 -9.49
C GLN A 19 5.66 2.00 -9.76
N LEU A 20 4.45 1.96 -9.18
CA LEU A 20 3.47 3.04 -9.29
C LEU A 20 3.96 4.34 -8.66
N HIS A 21 4.65 4.25 -7.52
CA HIS A 21 5.26 5.43 -6.90
C HIS A 21 6.44 5.95 -7.74
N ALA A 22 7.28 5.04 -8.25
CA ALA A 22 8.44 5.39 -9.08
C ALA A 22 8.03 6.01 -10.43
N SER A 23 6.86 5.68 -10.97
CA SER A 23 6.31 6.31 -12.18
C SER A 23 5.78 7.73 -11.96
N GLY A 24 5.84 8.24 -10.73
CA GLY A 24 5.44 9.60 -10.37
C GLY A 24 4.03 9.72 -9.80
N LYS A 25 3.33 8.60 -9.56
CA LYS A 25 2.00 8.64 -8.95
C LYS A 25 2.12 9.07 -7.47
N PRO A 26 1.36 10.09 -7.02
CA PRO A 26 1.45 10.56 -5.64
C PRO A 26 1.10 9.45 -4.65
N ARG A 27 1.87 9.37 -3.55
CA ARG A 27 1.64 8.43 -2.46
C ARG A 27 0.19 8.46 -1.95
N ALA A 28 -0.40 9.64 -1.83
CA ALA A 28 -1.78 9.80 -1.35
C ALA A 28 -2.81 9.10 -2.25
N GLU A 29 -2.60 9.12 -3.57
CA GLU A 29 -3.48 8.45 -4.52
C GLU A 29 -3.34 6.93 -4.42
N ILE A 30 -2.12 6.42 -4.36
CA ILE A 30 -1.84 4.98 -4.22
C ILE A 30 -2.45 4.45 -2.91
N ILE A 31 -2.29 5.19 -1.81
CA ILE A 31 -2.88 4.82 -0.51
C ILE A 31 -4.40 4.74 -0.60
N LYS A 32 -5.05 5.70 -1.28
CA LYS A 32 -6.51 5.74 -1.41
C LYS A 32 -7.05 4.65 -2.34
N GLU A 33 -6.40 4.42 -3.48
CA GLU A 33 -6.81 3.47 -4.50
C GLU A 33 -6.72 2.02 -4.03
N TYR A 34 -5.67 1.69 -3.26
CA TYR A 34 -5.45 0.33 -2.75
C TYR A 34 -5.84 0.16 -1.28
N GLU A 35 -6.58 1.14 -0.71
CA GLU A 35 -6.96 1.20 0.70
C GLU A 35 -5.81 0.86 1.67
N LEU A 36 -4.61 1.31 1.36
CA LEU A 36 -3.44 1.09 2.21
C LEU A 36 -3.52 2.05 3.40
N THR A 37 -2.80 1.69 4.47
CA THR A 37 -2.53 2.67 5.53
C THR A 37 -1.22 3.38 5.22
N PRO A 38 -1.06 4.66 5.57
CA PRO A 38 0.21 5.37 5.42
C PRO A 38 1.39 4.58 6.01
N SER A 39 1.18 3.99 7.18
CA SER A 39 2.16 3.14 7.88
C SER A 39 2.52 1.84 7.16
N ALA A 40 1.65 1.34 6.26
CA ALA A 40 1.92 0.14 5.48
C ALA A 40 2.69 0.46 4.19
N PHE A 41 2.62 1.71 3.71
CA PHE A 41 3.37 2.17 2.54
C PHE A 41 4.81 2.51 2.91
N ASP A 42 5.06 3.05 4.10
CA ASP A 42 6.39 3.53 4.53
C ASP A 42 7.31 2.42 5.07
N LYS A 43 6.94 1.14 4.93
CA LYS A 43 7.56 0.01 5.64
C LYS A 43 8.03 -1.09 4.71
#